data_AF-Q4THW7-F1
#
_entry.id   AF-Q4THW7-F1
#
_cell.length_a   1.000
_cell.length_b   1.000
_cell.length_c   1.000
_cell.angle_alpha   90.00
_cell.angle_beta   90.00
_cell.angle_gamma   90.00
#
_symmetry.space_group_name_H-M   'P 1'
#
loop_
_entity.id
_entity.type
_entity.pdbx_description
1 polymer ?
#
loop_
_entity_poly.entity_id
_entity_poly.type
_entity_poly.pdbx_seq_one_letter_code
_entity_poly.pdbx_strand_id
1 'polypeptide(L)'
;DPLFDCLQDSDYGELLDLVDKGLPASRSPRHVAVIGGGVAGLTAAKFLEDAGHKVTVVEASGRIGGRVETFHSEEGWYMEVGAMRIPHFHKILLSFASKLRLSLNHFIQDDINTYYLVNGILQRTYAVESNPGLLNYSLAEGERGRSAAQLFSQALWKVSLQDLG
;
A
#
# COMPACT_ATOMS: atom_id res chain seq x y z
N ASP A 1 -17.42 -3.66 4.07
CA ASP A 1 -16.59 -4.72 4.68
C ASP A 1 -17.01 -4.81 6.15
N PRO A 2 -17.40 -6.00 6.67
CA PRO A 2 -17.81 -6.15 8.07
C PRO A 2 -16.70 -5.83 9.08
N LEU A 3 -15.43 -5.78 8.66
CA LEU A 3 -14.28 -5.43 9.50
C LEU A 3 -13.84 -3.97 9.34
N PHE A 4 -14.54 -3.18 8.53
CA PHE A 4 -14.13 -1.82 8.16
C PHE A 4 -13.85 -0.95 9.40
N ASP A 5 -14.73 -0.99 10.39
CA ASP A 5 -14.64 -0.17 11.61
C ASP A 5 -13.45 -0.59 12.49
N CYS A 6 -13.06 -1.87 12.45
CA CYS A 6 -11.93 -2.39 13.22
C CYS A 6 -10.57 -2.04 12.61
N LEU A 7 -10.54 -1.64 11.34
CA LEU A 7 -9.33 -1.35 10.57
C LEU A 7 -9.10 0.16 10.36
N GLN A 8 -9.85 1.01 11.06
CA GLN A 8 -9.65 2.45 11.03
C GLN A 8 -8.56 2.87 12.03
N ASP A 9 -7.65 3.74 11.58
CA ASP A 9 -6.76 4.45 12.50
C ASP A 9 -7.60 5.45 13.32
N SER A 10 -7.62 5.31 14.64
CA SER A 10 -8.48 6.13 15.52
C SER A 10 -8.15 7.62 15.48
N ASP A 11 -6.90 7.96 15.15
CA ASP A 11 -6.34 9.30 15.04
C ASP A 11 -6.25 9.80 13.58
N TYR A 12 -6.83 9.08 12.62
CA TYR A 12 -6.67 9.40 11.19
C TYR A 12 -7.06 10.84 10.84
N GLY A 13 -8.14 11.35 11.45
CA GLY A 13 -8.58 12.72 11.26
C GLY A 13 -7.56 13.76 11.73
N GLU A 14 -6.92 13.52 12.88
CA GLU A 14 -5.87 14.39 13.42
C GLU A 14 -4.61 14.34 12.54
N LEU A 15 -4.22 13.14 12.08
CA LEU A 15 -3.08 12.96 11.18
C LEU A 15 -3.30 13.65 9.84
N LEU A 16 -4.52 13.58 9.28
CA LEU A 16 -4.86 14.26 8.03
C LEU A 16 -4.82 15.79 8.20
N ASP A 17 -5.37 16.30 9.31
CA ASP A 17 -5.30 17.71 9.66
C ASP A 17 -3.85 18.20 9.81
N LEU A 18 -2.98 17.37 10.40
CA LEU A 18 -1.56 17.65 10.55
C LEU A 18 -0.85 17.71 9.18
N VAL A 19 -1.22 16.85 8.22
CA VAL A 19 -0.71 16.97 6.84
C VAL A 19 -1.09 18.31 6.25
N ASP A 20 -2.31 18.78 6.46
CA ASP A 20 -2.80 20.02 5.85
C ASP A 20 -2.24 21.28 6.51
N LYS A 21 -2.23 21.31 7.84
CA LYS A 21 -1.88 22.50 8.64
C LYS A 21 -0.41 22.54 9.08
N GLY A 22 0.27 21.39 9.07
CA GLY A 22 1.60 21.24 9.68
C GLY A 22 1.54 21.18 11.20
N LEU A 23 2.70 20.93 11.82
CA LEU A 23 2.87 21.08 13.26
C LEU A 23 2.85 22.57 13.65
N PRO A 24 2.36 22.91 14.86
CA PRO A 24 2.43 24.28 15.35
C PRO A 24 3.90 24.73 15.48
N ALA A 25 4.16 26.00 15.17
CA ALA A 25 5.49 26.58 15.32
C ALA A 25 6.01 26.44 16.75
N SER A 26 7.24 25.95 16.88
CA SER A 26 7.88 25.70 18.17
C SER A 26 8.29 27.00 18.85
N ARG A 27 7.90 27.16 20.12
CA ARG A 27 8.37 28.25 20.99
C ARG A 27 9.77 28.02 21.55
N SER A 28 10.28 26.79 21.43
CA SER A 28 11.58 26.37 21.93
C SER A 28 12.26 25.42 20.95
N PRO A 29 12.77 25.94 19.81
CA PRO A 29 13.46 25.14 18.80
C PRO A 29 14.52 24.21 19.39
N ARG A 30 14.56 22.98 18.90
CA ARG A 30 15.54 21.95 19.26
C ARG A 30 16.31 21.49 18.04
N HIS A 31 17.45 20.86 18.26
CA HIS A 31 18.14 20.09 17.23
C HIS A 31 17.74 18.61 17.38
N VAL A 32 17.08 18.06 16.36
CA VAL A 32 16.57 16.69 16.35
C VAL A 32 17.35 15.87 15.31
N ALA A 33 17.85 14.71 15.72
CA ALA A 33 18.39 13.71 14.80
C ALA A 33 17.28 12.72 14.40
N VAL A 34 17.13 12.49 13.09
CA VAL A 34 16.21 11.49 12.53
C VAL A 34 17.04 10.39 11.90
N ILE A 35 16.90 9.16 12.37
CA ILE A 35 17.67 8.01 11.88
C ILE A 35 16.84 7.27 10.82
N GLY A 36 17.31 7.31 9.57
CA GLY A 36 16.67 6.74 8.40
C GLY A 36 16.00 7.79 7.50
N GLY A 37 16.38 7.80 6.22
CA GLY A 37 15.86 8.65 5.15
C GLY A 37 14.75 7.99 4.33
N GLY A 38 13.98 7.08 4.92
CA GLY A 38 12.75 6.52 4.33
C GLY A 38 11.54 7.44 4.49
N VAL A 39 10.39 7.06 3.93
CA VAL A 39 9.12 7.83 4.02
C VAL A 39 8.82 8.33 5.43
N ALA A 40 8.84 7.46 6.44
CA ALA A 40 8.53 7.87 7.82
C ALA A 40 9.51 8.94 8.36
N GLY A 41 10.82 8.74 8.15
CA GLY A 41 11.85 9.66 8.60
C GLY A 41 11.81 11.00 7.88
N LEU A 42 11.65 10.99 6.55
CA LEU A 42 11.52 12.20 5.75
C LEU A 42 10.25 12.99 6.12
N THR A 43 9.12 12.32 6.35
CA THR A 43 7.89 12.96 6.80
C THR A 43 8.07 13.62 8.17
N ALA A 44 8.65 12.90 9.14
CA ALA A 44 8.93 13.46 10.46
C ALA A 44 9.90 14.64 10.40
N ALA A 45 10.98 14.50 9.62
CA ALA A 45 11.96 15.56 9.43
C ALA A 45 11.32 16.82 8.83
N LYS A 46 10.45 16.67 7.82
CA LYS A 46 9.76 17.78 7.18
C LYS A 46 8.85 18.53 8.15
N PHE A 47 8.04 17.81 8.94
CA PHE A 47 7.16 18.46 9.92
C PHE A 47 7.92 19.17 11.04
N LEU A 48 9.00 18.57 11.54
CA LEU A 48 9.84 19.18 12.57
C LEU A 48 10.56 20.42 12.03
N GLU A 49 11.11 20.35 10.82
CA GLU A 49 11.74 21.49 10.14
C GLU A 49 10.74 22.64 9.94
N ASP A 50 9.55 22.35 9.42
CA ASP A 50 8.48 23.36 9.22
C ASP A 50 8.04 24.02 10.53
N ALA A 51 8.05 23.28 11.64
CA ALA A 51 7.77 23.80 12.97
C ALA A 51 8.92 24.63 13.56
N GLY A 52 10.04 24.79 12.85
CA GLY A 52 11.17 25.63 13.24
C GLY A 52 12.28 24.88 14.01
N HIS A 53 12.26 23.55 14.04
CA HIS A 53 13.37 22.78 14.61
C HIS A 53 14.54 22.67 13.61
N LYS A 54 15.77 22.58 14.13
CA LYS A 54 16.91 22.14 13.33
C LYS A 54 16.86 20.62 13.23
N VAL A 55 16.87 20.07 12.03
CA VAL A 55 16.80 18.61 11.83
C VAL A 55 18.07 18.10 11.15
N THR A 56 18.59 16.96 11.59
CA THR A 56 19.63 16.22 10.90
C THR A 56 19.14 14.82 10.60
N VAL A 57 18.99 14.49 9.31
CA VAL A 57 18.64 13.14 8.87
C VAL A 57 19.93 12.36 8.66
N VAL A 58 20.03 11.19 9.29
CA VAL A 58 21.16 10.26 9.13
C VAL A 58 20.64 9.03 8.39
N GLU A 59 21.03 8.88 7.14
CA GLU A 59 20.68 7.75 6.28
C GLU A 59 21.92 6.88 6.04
N ALA A 60 21.75 5.56 6.14
CA ALA A 60 22.86 4.62 6.02
C ALA A 60 23.25 4.34 4.57
N SER A 61 22.29 4.42 3.65
CA SER A 61 22.51 4.18 2.21
C SER A 61 22.91 5.45 1.46
N GLY A 62 23.27 5.28 0.18
CA GLY A 62 23.61 6.40 -0.72
C GLY A 62 22.40 7.16 -1.29
N ARG A 63 21.17 6.88 -0.84
CA ARG A 63 19.95 7.49 -1.36
C ARG A 63 18.88 7.65 -0.29
N ILE A 64 17.92 8.53 -0.54
CA ILE A 64 16.70 8.66 0.26
C ILE A 64 15.56 7.82 -0.33
N GLY A 65 14.46 7.67 0.42
CA GLY A 65 13.24 6.96 0.02
C GLY A 65 13.04 5.62 0.73
N GLY A 66 14.12 4.97 1.19
CA GLY A 66 14.04 3.67 1.85
C GLY A 66 13.40 2.63 0.92
N ARG A 67 12.34 1.95 1.36
CA ARG A 67 11.62 0.93 0.55
C ARG A 67 10.84 1.53 -0.63
N VAL A 68 10.70 2.84 -0.72
CA VAL A 68 10.16 3.50 -1.93
C VAL A 68 11.35 3.81 -2.82
N GLU A 69 11.46 3.10 -3.94
CA GLU A 69 12.57 3.18 -4.88
C GLU A 69 12.10 2.87 -6.29
N THR A 70 12.59 3.69 -7.22
CA THR A 70 12.38 3.56 -8.64
C THR A 70 13.75 3.27 -9.28
N PHE A 71 13.87 2.12 -9.92
CA PHE A 71 15.02 1.80 -10.76
C PHE A 71 14.87 2.49 -12.11
N HIS A 72 15.93 3.13 -12.60
CA HIS A 72 15.98 3.75 -13.93
C HIS A 72 17.02 3.04 -14.79
N SER A 73 16.61 2.55 -15.95
CA SER A 73 17.49 1.94 -16.93
C SER A 73 18.21 2.99 -17.79
N GLU A 74 19.31 2.60 -18.42
CA GLU A 74 20.00 3.41 -19.43
C GLU A 74 19.17 3.59 -20.71
N GLU A 75 18.24 2.67 -20.98
CA GLU A 75 17.38 2.70 -22.18
C GLU A 75 16.13 3.60 -22.01
N GLY A 76 15.99 4.28 -20.87
CA GLY A 76 14.93 5.27 -20.63
C GLY A 76 13.61 4.71 -20.07
N TRP A 77 13.55 3.42 -19.73
CA TRP A 77 12.44 2.85 -18.96
C TRP A 77 12.77 2.82 -17.46
N TYR A 78 11.74 2.74 -16.63
CA TYR A 78 11.86 2.66 -15.17
C TYR A 78 11.01 1.52 -14.61
N MET A 79 11.32 1.12 -13.37
CA MET A 79 10.57 0.11 -12.64
C MET A 79 10.48 0.49 -11.16
N GLU A 80 9.27 0.48 -10.60
CA GLU A 80 9.10 0.56 -9.14
C GLU A 80 9.55 -0.75 -8.51
N VAL A 81 10.60 -0.72 -7.69
CA VAL A 81 11.13 -1.92 -7.00
C VAL A 81 10.53 -2.09 -5.60
N GLY A 82 9.62 -1.21 -5.21
CA GLY A 82 8.93 -1.22 -3.93
C GLY A 82 7.44 -0.87 -4.06
N ALA A 83 7.05 0.30 -3.57
CA ALA A 83 5.66 0.74 -3.62
C ALA A 83 5.23 1.07 -5.06
N MET A 84 4.17 0.42 -5.56
CA MET A 84 3.70 0.59 -6.94
C MET A 84 2.30 1.19 -7.09
N ARG A 85 1.52 1.28 -6.01
CA ARG A 85 0.12 1.75 -6.04
C ARG A 85 -0.30 2.45 -4.76
N ILE A 86 -1.17 3.43 -4.89
CA ILE A 86 -1.78 4.18 -3.79
C ILE A 86 -3.30 3.99 -3.87
N PRO A 87 -3.93 3.28 -2.92
CA PRO A 87 -5.39 3.19 -2.87
C PRO A 87 -6.05 4.57 -2.71
N HIS A 88 -7.23 4.76 -3.32
CA HIS A 88 -7.95 6.04 -3.32
C HIS A 88 -8.37 6.53 -1.91
N PHE A 89 -8.39 5.64 -0.92
CA PHE A 89 -8.74 5.95 0.46
C PHE A 89 -7.52 6.36 1.31
N HIS A 90 -6.28 6.23 0.83
CA HIS A 90 -5.07 6.73 1.51
C HIS A 90 -4.93 8.26 1.36
N LYS A 91 -5.84 9.01 1.98
CA LYS A 91 -5.94 10.47 1.87
C LYS A 91 -4.67 11.22 2.29
N ILE A 92 -4.00 10.79 3.36
CA ILE A 92 -2.73 11.40 3.82
C ILE A 92 -1.69 11.42 2.67
N LEU A 93 -1.49 10.29 2.01
CA LEU A 93 -0.50 10.17 0.93
C LEU A 93 -0.93 10.95 -0.32
N LEU A 94 -2.23 10.96 -0.63
CA LEU A 94 -2.79 11.75 -1.74
C LEU A 94 -2.68 13.27 -1.48
N SER A 95 -2.86 13.72 -0.25
CA SER A 95 -2.63 15.12 0.15
C SER A 95 -1.17 15.51 -0.03
N PHE A 96 -0.21 14.64 0.35
CA PHE A 96 1.20 14.87 0.07
C PHE A 96 1.50 14.95 -1.43
N ALA A 97 0.97 14.03 -2.24
CA ALA A 97 1.14 14.06 -3.69
C ALA A 97 0.66 15.40 -4.29
N SER A 98 -0.51 15.88 -3.84
CA SER A 98 -1.05 17.19 -4.26
C SER A 98 -0.16 18.36 -3.83
N LYS A 99 0.26 18.40 -2.55
CA LYS A 99 1.13 19.47 -2.01
C LYS A 99 2.49 19.53 -2.69
N LEU A 100 3.05 18.37 -3.05
CA LEU A 100 4.30 18.25 -3.80
C LEU A 100 4.11 18.38 -5.32
N ARG A 101 2.87 18.63 -5.78
CA ARG A 101 2.50 18.80 -7.19
C ARG A 101 2.91 17.61 -8.08
N LEU A 102 2.80 16.40 -7.54
CA LEU A 102 3.07 15.16 -8.27
C LEU A 102 1.84 14.75 -9.10
N SER A 103 2.08 14.26 -10.31
CA SER A 103 1.03 13.66 -11.14
C SER A 103 0.73 12.24 -10.68
N LEU A 104 -0.55 11.86 -10.75
CA LEU A 104 -1.00 10.50 -10.46
C LEU A 104 -1.51 9.85 -11.74
N ASN A 105 -1.20 8.57 -11.91
CA ASN A 105 -1.74 7.73 -12.98
C ASN A 105 -2.61 6.62 -12.37
N HIS A 106 -3.65 6.22 -13.08
CA HIS A 106 -4.53 5.14 -12.62
C HIS A 106 -3.81 3.80 -12.73
N PHE A 107 -3.74 3.05 -11.63
CA PHE A 107 -3.21 1.69 -11.62
C PHE A 107 -4.36 0.70 -11.85
N ILE A 108 -4.30 -0.06 -12.94
CA ILE A 108 -5.29 -1.09 -13.26
C ILE A 108 -4.99 -2.33 -12.41
N GLN A 109 -5.88 -2.63 -11.47
CA GLN A 109 -5.72 -3.76 -10.53
C GLN A 109 -6.01 -5.11 -11.18
N ASP A 110 -7.08 -5.14 -11.97
CA ASP A 110 -7.60 -6.30 -12.66
C ASP A 110 -8.14 -5.88 -14.03
N ASP A 111 -8.05 -6.79 -15.00
CA ASP A 111 -8.62 -6.64 -16.33
C ASP A 111 -9.07 -8.03 -16.79
N ILE A 112 -10.32 -8.14 -17.21
CA ILE A 112 -10.95 -9.41 -17.64
C ILE A 112 -10.23 -10.07 -18.84
N ASN A 113 -9.42 -9.32 -19.59
CA ASN A 113 -8.62 -9.79 -20.70
C ASN A 113 -7.20 -10.21 -20.32
N THR A 114 -6.78 -10.02 -19.06
CA THR A 114 -5.49 -10.55 -18.56
C THR A 114 -5.50 -12.07 -18.49
N TYR A 115 -4.34 -12.67 -18.22
CA TYR A 115 -4.14 -14.12 -18.25
C TYR A 115 -3.79 -14.68 -16.89
N TYR A 116 -4.38 -15.84 -16.58
CA TYR A 116 -3.87 -16.78 -15.60
C TYR A 116 -3.00 -17.82 -16.31
N LEU A 117 -1.78 -18.04 -15.80
CA LEU A 117 -0.94 -19.18 -16.17
C LEU A 117 -0.73 -20.06 -14.94
N VAL A 118 -1.43 -21.19 -14.88
CA VAL A 118 -1.40 -22.12 -13.75
C VAL A 118 -1.26 -23.54 -14.27
N ASN A 119 -0.31 -24.31 -13.74
CA ASN A 119 -0.07 -25.71 -14.15
C ASN A 119 0.08 -25.90 -15.68
N GLY A 120 0.68 -24.92 -16.37
CA GLY A 120 0.84 -24.92 -17.83
C GLY A 120 -0.44 -24.59 -18.61
N ILE A 121 -1.56 -24.32 -17.93
CA ILE A 121 -2.81 -23.89 -18.53
C ILE A 121 -2.85 -22.37 -18.56
N LEU A 122 -2.94 -21.79 -19.76
CA LEU A 122 -3.09 -20.36 -19.99
C LEU A 122 -4.56 -20.06 -20.32
N GLN A 123 -5.22 -19.27 -19.49
CA GLN A 123 -6.62 -18.86 -19.70
C GLN A 123 -6.81 -17.38 -19.41
N ARG A 124 -7.78 -16.75 -20.09
CA ARG A 124 -8.14 -15.36 -19.81
C ARG A 124 -8.99 -15.25 -18.55
N THR A 125 -8.88 -14.13 -17.86
CA THR A 125 -9.58 -13.86 -16.60
C THR A 125 -11.10 -14.07 -16.72
N TYR A 126 -11.75 -13.55 -17.76
CA TYR A 126 -13.21 -13.77 -17.94
C TYR A 126 -13.60 -15.25 -18.04
N ALA A 127 -12.74 -16.09 -18.63
CA ALA A 127 -13.02 -17.51 -18.81
C ALA A 127 -12.92 -18.24 -17.46
N VAL A 128 -11.90 -17.91 -16.68
CA VAL A 128 -11.69 -18.44 -15.32
C VAL A 128 -12.79 -17.97 -14.37
N GLU A 129 -13.22 -16.72 -14.44
CA GLU A 129 -14.33 -16.21 -13.61
C GLU A 129 -15.65 -16.93 -13.93
N SER A 130 -15.92 -17.20 -15.21
CA SER A 130 -17.10 -17.95 -15.64
C SER A 130 -17.03 -19.43 -15.28
N ASN A 131 -15.82 -20.02 -15.29
CA ASN A 131 -15.58 -21.42 -14.97
C ASN A 131 -14.19 -21.61 -14.30
N PRO A 132 -14.10 -21.53 -12.95
CA PRO A 132 -12.84 -21.67 -12.23
C PRO A 132 -12.15 -23.02 -12.41
N GLY A 133 -12.92 -24.05 -12.78
CA GLY A 133 -12.40 -25.40 -13.03
C GLY A 133 -11.43 -25.47 -14.22
N LEU A 134 -11.42 -24.47 -15.10
CA LEU A 134 -10.51 -24.41 -16.25
C LEU A 134 -9.02 -24.48 -15.87
N LEU A 135 -8.66 -24.01 -14.67
CA LEU A 135 -7.27 -24.01 -14.18
C LEU A 135 -6.82 -25.37 -13.62
N ASN A 136 -7.72 -26.37 -13.60
CA ASN A 136 -7.44 -27.75 -13.20
C ASN A 136 -6.74 -27.89 -11.83
N TYR A 137 -7.24 -27.16 -10.83
CA TYR A 137 -6.77 -27.28 -9.45
C TYR A 137 -7.13 -28.65 -8.88
N SER A 138 -6.22 -29.24 -8.09
CA SER A 138 -6.53 -30.39 -7.24
C SER A 138 -7.28 -29.90 -6.00
N LEU A 139 -8.61 -30.02 -6.02
CA LEU A 139 -9.50 -29.58 -4.93
C LEU A 139 -10.29 -30.77 -4.37
N ALA A 140 -10.67 -30.67 -3.09
CA ALA A 140 -11.61 -31.61 -2.49
C ALA A 140 -12.96 -31.57 -3.24
N GLU A 141 -13.74 -32.65 -3.18
CA GLU A 141 -14.98 -32.76 -3.96
C GLU A 141 -15.94 -31.58 -3.72
N GLY A 142 -16.10 -31.16 -2.46
CA GLY A 142 -16.94 -30.02 -2.08
C GLY A 142 -16.39 -28.63 -2.42
N GLU A 143 -15.15 -28.55 -2.90
CA GLU A 143 -14.45 -27.31 -3.26
C GLU A 143 -14.39 -27.09 -4.78
N ARG A 144 -14.72 -28.11 -5.57
CA ARG A 144 -14.69 -28.04 -7.04
C ARG A 144 -15.62 -26.95 -7.57
N GLY A 145 -15.17 -26.29 -8.65
CA GLY A 145 -15.91 -25.20 -9.30
C GLY A 145 -15.85 -23.86 -8.56
N ARG A 146 -15.16 -23.78 -7.42
CA ARG A 146 -14.97 -22.53 -6.67
C ARG A 146 -13.74 -21.78 -7.17
N SER A 147 -13.81 -20.46 -7.16
CA SER A 147 -12.65 -19.59 -7.41
C SER A 147 -11.72 -19.56 -6.20
N ALA A 148 -10.45 -19.19 -6.42
CA ALA A 148 -9.48 -19.01 -5.34
C ALA A 148 -9.99 -18.03 -4.27
N ALA A 149 -10.68 -16.96 -4.67
CA ALA A 149 -11.28 -15.98 -3.74
C ALA A 149 -12.42 -16.57 -2.88
N GLN A 150 -13.23 -17.46 -3.46
CA GLN A 150 -14.28 -18.17 -2.72
C GLN A 150 -13.69 -19.14 -1.70
N LEU A 151 -12.65 -19.90 -2.09
CA LEU A 151 -11.94 -20.82 -1.19
C LEU A 151 -11.25 -20.05 -0.06
N PHE A 152 -10.58 -18.94 -0.38
CA PHE A 152 -9.97 -18.07 0.62
C PHE A 152 -11.00 -17.53 1.61
N SER A 153 -12.12 -16.99 1.11
CA SER A 153 -13.22 -16.52 1.95
C SER A 153 -13.74 -17.62 2.89
N GLN A 154 -13.89 -18.85 2.40
CA GLN A 154 -14.33 -19.98 3.22
C GLN A 154 -13.32 -20.37 4.30
N ALA A 155 -12.03 -20.30 4.00
CA ALA A 155 -10.97 -20.57 4.98
C ALA A 155 -11.00 -19.55 6.12
N LEU A 156 -11.29 -18.28 5.83
CA LEU A 156 -11.42 -17.23 6.85
C LEU A 156 -12.62 -17.44 7.78
N TRP A 157 -13.71 -18.06 7.29
CA TRP A 157 -14.92 -18.31 8.08
C TRP A 157 -14.77 -19.41 9.14
N LYS A 158 -13.71 -20.23 9.08
CA LYS A 158 -13.40 -21.18 10.16
C LYS A 158 -12.95 -20.50 11.46
N VAL A 159 -12.67 -19.20 11.44
CA VAL A 159 -12.46 -18.38 12.64
C VAL A 159 -13.78 -17.64 12.96
N SER A 160 -14.83 -18.39 13.26
CA SER A 160 -16.16 -17.88 13.58
C SER A 160 -16.46 -18.17 15.05
N LEU A 161 -16.31 -17.16 15.92
CA LEU A 161 -16.88 -16.89 17.26
C LEU A 161 -17.22 -18.02 18.28
N GLN A 162 -17.10 -19.30 17.95
CA GLN A 162 -17.24 -20.45 18.85
C GLN A 162 -15.92 -20.78 19.56
N ASP A 163 -14.78 -20.31 19.03
CA ASP A 163 -13.44 -20.52 19.59
C ASP A 163 -12.92 -19.32 20.42
N LEU A 164 -13.74 -18.28 20.62
CA LEU A 164 -13.45 -17.10 21.47
C LEU A 164 -14.23 -17.13 22.79
N GLY A 165 -14.49 -18.35 23.31
CA GLY A 165 -15.04 -18.56 24.66
C GLY A 165 -14.07 -18.18 25.76
#